data_AF-A0A7X8PBS1-F1
#
_entry.id   AF-A0A7X8PBS1-F1
#
_cell.length_a   1.000
_cell.length_b   1.000
_cell.length_c   1.000
_cell.angle_alpha   90.00
_cell.angle_beta   90.00
_cell.angle_gamma   90.00
#
_symmetry.space_group_name_H-M   'P 1'
#
loop_
_entity.id
_entity.type
_entity.pdbx_description
1 polymer ?
#
loop_
_entity_poly.entity_id
_entity_poly.type
_entity_poly.pdbx_seq_one_letter_code
_entity_poly.pdbx_strand_id
1 'polypeptide(L)'
;MSFASSVPLTLACARAGILAGWQGGPATSLAEFERYLVDLGRIEDAPAIVNLPARSAADDWGVPRLAMLERHRAPLVLSSVGDPSRMVERVHGWGGRVIQDVTTMRHAEKAIDAGVDGLMLTCAGAGGHSGFLTPFAFVPAVRRIWDGLLIVGGGIADAHGIAAALALGGDLACMGTRFIATPESGVTGAHRDMIARVGMDRIVVSAAMNGVPANWIRDSIEDAGLDPATLPATRTTMPEGVRPWRDIFSAGHSVGLIDDIVPVEDVAESLIATLASLLPEAQWRQRLCELDEQWMR
;
A
#
# COMPACT_ATOMS: atom_id res chain seq x y z
N MET A 1 0.09 -5.73 -3.11
CA MET A 1 -0.39 -6.46 -1.91
C MET A 1 -0.53 -7.92 -2.27
N SER A 2 -0.01 -8.84 -1.46
CA SER A 2 -0.01 -10.27 -1.82
C SER A 2 -1.46 -10.76 -1.84
N PHE A 3 -1.85 -11.50 -2.87
CA PHE A 3 -3.20 -12.05 -3.09
C PHE A 3 -4.31 -11.01 -3.37
N ALA A 4 -4.23 -9.80 -2.78
CA ALA A 4 -5.26 -8.77 -2.97
C ALA A 4 -5.15 -8.00 -4.28
N SER A 5 -3.92 -7.64 -4.68
CA SER A 5 -3.67 -6.95 -5.95
C SER A 5 -3.86 -7.93 -7.11
N SER A 6 -5.11 -8.21 -7.46
CA SER A 6 -5.49 -9.02 -8.62
C SER A 6 -5.46 -8.16 -9.89
N VAL A 7 -5.49 -8.80 -11.06
CA VAL A 7 -5.66 -8.04 -12.31
C VAL A 7 -7.02 -7.39 -12.45
N PRO A 8 -8.15 -8.01 -12.08
CA PRO A 8 -9.43 -7.31 -12.02
C PRO A 8 -9.36 -6.01 -11.21
N LEU A 9 -8.77 -6.04 -10.01
CA LEU A 9 -8.59 -4.84 -9.18
C LEU A 9 -7.69 -3.81 -9.88
N THR A 10 -6.56 -4.26 -10.43
CA THR A 10 -5.61 -3.36 -11.10
C THR A 10 -6.22 -2.68 -12.31
N LEU A 11 -6.98 -3.42 -13.13
CA LEU A 11 -7.70 -2.89 -14.29
C LEU A 11 -8.80 -1.92 -13.90
N ALA A 12 -9.57 -2.23 -12.86
CA ALA A 12 -10.64 -1.36 -12.36
C ALA A 12 -10.07 -0.03 -11.85
N CYS A 13 -9.00 -0.08 -11.05
CA CYS A 13 -8.31 1.13 -10.59
C CYS A 13 -7.79 1.96 -11.75
N ALA A 14 -7.12 1.34 -12.71
CA ALA A 14 -6.51 2.08 -13.81
C ALA A 14 -7.56 2.76 -14.71
N ARG A 15 -8.69 2.09 -14.99
CA ARG A 15 -9.84 2.67 -15.71
C ARG A 15 -10.51 3.82 -14.96
N ALA A 16 -10.47 3.78 -13.62
CA ALA A 16 -10.93 4.87 -12.77
C ALA A 16 -9.90 6.02 -12.63
N GLY A 17 -8.82 6.00 -13.42
CA GLY A 17 -7.75 7.01 -13.38
C GLY A 17 -6.81 6.87 -12.18
N ILE A 18 -6.85 5.76 -11.45
CA ILE A 18 -6.01 5.50 -10.28
C ILE A 18 -4.78 4.71 -10.70
N LEU A 19 -3.60 5.21 -10.32
CA LEU A 19 -2.33 4.51 -10.47
C LEU A 19 -2.35 3.19 -9.69
N ALA A 20 -2.40 2.06 -10.40
CA ALA A 20 -2.70 0.77 -9.81
C ALA A 20 -1.44 -0.09 -9.61
N GLY A 21 -1.22 -0.56 -8.38
CA GLY A 21 -0.09 -1.43 -8.02
C GLY A 21 -0.45 -2.92 -8.07
N TRP A 22 0.23 -3.69 -8.91
CA TRP A 22 0.11 -5.14 -9.01
C TRP A 22 1.34 -5.84 -8.42
N GLN A 23 1.16 -6.94 -7.68
CA GLN A 23 2.29 -7.70 -7.14
C GLN A 23 2.77 -8.78 -8.11
N GLY A 24 3.97 -8.59 -8.63
CA GLY A 24 4.62 -9.50 -9.57
C GLY A 24 5.28 -10.74 -8.94
N GLY A 25 4.84 -11.16 -7.75
CA GLY A 25 5.50 -12.20 -6.97
C GLY A 25 5.45 -13.61 -7.60
N PRO A 26 6.10 -14.60 -6.95
CA PRO A 26 6.16 -15.98 -7.46
C PRO A 26 4.82 -16.72 -7.44
N ALA A 27 3.82 -16.20 -6.72
CA ALA A 27 2.46 -16.77 -6.68
C ALA A 27 1.73 -16.67 -8.03
N THR A 28 2.11 -15.73 -8.90
CA THR A 28 1.57 -15.64 -10.27
C THR A 28 2.50 -16.38 -11.23
N SER A 29 1.97 -17.31 -12.03
CA SER A 29 2.79 -18.02 -13.02
C SER A 29 3.34 -17.06 -14.10
N LEU A 30 4.41 -17.43 -14.80
CA LEU A 30 5.00 -16.59 -15.85
C LEU A 30 4.02 -16.32 -17.01
N ALA A 31 3.22 -17.32 -17.39
CA ALA A 31 2.21 -17.16 -18.44
C ALA A 31 1.10 -16.18 -18.04
N GLU A 32 0.62 -16.27 -16.79
CA GLU A 32 -0.35 -15.30 -16.27
C GLU A 32 0.26 -13.91 -16.10
N PHE A 33 1.53 -13.84 -15.67
CA PHE A 33 2.26 -12.60 -15.52
C PHE A 33 2.36 -11.84 -16.86
N GLU A 34 2.72 -12.55 -17.93
CA GLU A 34 2.80 -11.96 -19.27
C GLU A 34 1.43 -11.52 -19.80
N ARG A 35 0.39 -12.35 -19.62
CA ARG A 35 -0.99 -11.97 -19.96
C ARG A 35 -1.40 -10.67 -19.26
N TYR A 36 -1.08 -10.56 -17.98
CA TYR A 36 -1.37 -9.38 -17.18
C TYR A 36 -0.62 -8.15 -17.69
N LEU A 37 0.66 -8.26 -18.08
CA LEU A 37 1.37 -7.16 -18.71
C LEU A 37 0.73 -6.72 -20.04
N VAL A 38 0.25 -7.66 -20.84
CA VAL A 38 -0.47 -7.35 -22.09
C VAL A 38 -1.76 -6.60 -21.80
N ASP A 39 -2.55 -7.04 -20.82
CA ASP A 39 -3.80 -6.38 -20.46
C ASP A 39 -3.55 -4.98 -19.88
N LEU A 40 -2.52 -4.81 -19.05
CA LEU A 40 -2.14 -3.51 -18.49
C LEU A 40 -1.59 -2.55 -19.55
N GLY A 41 -0.90 -3.07 -20.57
CA GLY A 41 -0.41 -2.27 -21.71
C GLY A 41 -1.51 -1.72 -22.62
N ARG A 42 -2.77 -2.11 -22.43
CA ARG A 42 -3.94 -1.58 -23.17
C ARG A 42 -4.63 -0.41 -22.48
N ILE A 43 -4.23 -0.08 -21.25
CA ILE A 43 -4.83 1.02 -20.50
C ILE A 43 -4.14 2.33 -20.89
N GLU A 44 -4.94 3.33 -21.27
CA GLU A 44 -4.45 4.65 -21.64
C GLU A 44 -4.59 5.68 -20.50
N ASP A 45 -5.52 5.46 -19.56
CA ASP A 45 -5.88 6.43 -18.51
C ASP A 45 -4.78 6.60 -17.45
N ALA A 46 -4.30 5.49 -16.87
CA ALA A 46 -3.26 5.50 -15.85
C ALA A 46 -2.30 4.29 -16.00
N PRO A 47 -0.97 4.49 -15.89
CA PRO A 47 -0.02 3.40 -16.00
C PRO A 47 -0.12 2.46 -14.79
N ALA A 48 0.08 1.18 -15.01
CA ALA A 48 0.22 0.22 -13.91
C ALA A 48 1.63 0.25 -13.32
N ILE A 49 1.73 -0.01 -12.02
CA ILE A 49 3.00 -0.22 -11.33
C ILE A 49 3.15 -1.70 -11.00
N VAL A 50 4.28 -2.31 -11.37
CA VAL A 50 4.58 -3.69 -10.99
C VAL A 50 5.48 -3.71 -9.76
N ASN A 51 5.00 -4.29 -8.66
CA ASN A 51 5.76 -4.45 -7.43
C ASN A 51 6.59 -5.75 -7.45
N LEU A 52 7.91 -5.59 -7.30
CA LEU A 52 8.86 -6.69 -7.14
C LEU A 52 9.84 -6.37 -6.00
N PRO A 53 10.18 -7.35 -5.13
CA PRO A 53 11.30 -7.20 -4.21
C PRO A 53 12.60 -6.83 -4.93
N ALA A 54 13.47 -6.02 -4.34
CA ALA A 54 14.71 -5.55 -4.96
C ALA A 54 15.62 -6.72 -5.40
N ARG A 55 15.65 -7.79 -4.59
CA ARG A 55 16.37 -9.02 -4.91
C ARG A 55 15.89 -9.73 -6.19
N SER A 56 14.67 -9.44 -6.67
CA SER A 56 14.17 -9.99 -7.93
C SER A 56 15.04 -9.59 -9.14
N ALA A 57 15.86 -8.55 -9.01
CA ALA A 57 16.90 -8.21 -9.97
C ALA A 57 17.96 -9.30 -10.18
N ALA A 58 18.13 -10.21 -9.21
CA ALA A 58 19.16 -11.24 -9.21
C ALA A 58 18.63 -12.67 -8.97
N ASP A 59 17.48 -12.83 -8.32
CA ASP A 59 16.91 -14.15 -8.00
C ASP A 59 16.40 -14.88 -9.26
N ASP A 60 16.52 -16.22 -9.27
CA ASP A 60 16.09 -17.10 -10.38
C ASP A 60 14.63 -16.93 -10.78
N TRP A 61 13.75 -16.64 -9.83
CA TRP A 61 12.32 -16.42 -10.11
C TRP A 61 12.05 -14.98 -10.59
N GLY A 62 12.88 -14.02 -10.19
CA GLY A 62 12.69 -12.60 -10.50
C GLY A 62 13.27 -12.20 -11.85
N VAL A 63 14.42 -12.76 -12.22
CA VAL A 63 15.12 -12.45 -13.48
C VAL A 63 14.23 -12.65 -14.72
N PRO A 64 13.48 -13.76 -14.88
CA PRO A 64 12.57 -13.94 -16.02
C PRO A 64 11.44 -12.90 -16.07
N ARG A 65 10.95 -12.46 -14.89
CA ARG A 65 9.90 -11.43 -14.80
C ARG A 65 10.42 -10.06 -15.18
N LEU A 66 11.65 -9.72 -14.79
CA LEU A 66 12.27 -8.48 -15.24
C LEU A 66 12.54 -8.48 -16.74
N ALA A 67 12.96 -9.60 -17.31
CA ALA A 67 13.07 -9.73 -18.76
C ALA A 67 11.71 -9.56 -19.45
N MET A 68 10.61 -10.02 -18.84
CA MET A 68 9.25 -9.72 -19.34
C MET A 68 8.92 -8.23 -19.24
N LEU A 69 9.18 -7.59 -18.10
CA LEU A 69 8.95 -6.15 -17.92
C LEU A 69 9.74 -5.32 -18.94
N GLU A 70 11.00 -5.70 -19.22
CA GLU A 70 11.84 -5.07 -20.24
C GLU A 70 11.26 -5.24 -21.66
N ARG A 71 10.88 -6.48 -22.06
CA ARG A 71 10.26 -6.73 -23.37
C ARG A 71 8.99 -5.93 -23.59
N HIS A 72 8.18 -5.79 -22.55
CA HIS A 72 6.93 -5.02 -22.57
C HIS A 72 7.15 -3.53 -22.25
N ARG A 73 8.40 -3.11 -21.99
CA ARG A 73 8.79 -1.75 -21.60
C ARG A 73 7.91 -1.17 -20.49
N ALA A 74 7.71 -1.95 -19.43
CA ALA A 74 6.88 -1.54 -18.30
C ALA A 74 7.34 -0.17 -17.76
N PRO A 75 6.44 0.82 -17.63
CA PRO A 75 6.84 2.19 -17.36
C PRO A 75 7.26 2.40 -15.90
N LEU A 76 6.62 1.71 -14.96
CA LEU A 76 6.82 1.90 -13.53
C LEU A 76 7.04 0.56 -12.82
N VAL A 77 8.11 0.49 -12.02
CA VAL A 77 8.39 -0.63 -11.12
C VAL A 77 8.46 -0.12 -9.69
N LEU A 78 7.66 -0.71 -8.80
CA LEU A 78 7.77 -0.50 -7.36
C LEU A 78 8.74 -1.55 -6.82
N SER A 79 9.92 -1.12 -6.42
CA SER A 79 10.88 -1.99 -5.74
C SER A 79 10.62 -1.97 -4.24
N SER A 80 10.55 -3.16 -3.63
CA SER A 80 10.33 -3.31 -2.18
C SER A 80 11.46 -4.13 -1.56
N VAL A 81 11.72 -3.97 -0.26
CA VAL A 81 12.64 -4.82 0.53
C VAL A 81 14.03 -5.03 -0.11
N GLY A 82 15.02 -4.30 0.38
CA GLY A 82 16.43 -4.49 0.01
C GLY A 82 17.02 -3.28 -0.72
N ASP A 83 18.18 -3.48 -1.34
CA ASP A 83 18.92 -2.46 -2.09
C ASP A 83 18.42 -2.38 -3.54
N PRO A 84 17.85 -1.24 -3.99
CA PRO A 84 17.28 -1.11 -5.32
C PRO A 84 18.31 -0.90 -6.44
N SER A 85 19.61 -0.74 -6.16
CA SER A 85 20.59 -0.30 -7.16
C SER A 85 20.57 -1.11 -8.45
N ARG A 86 20.51 -2.45 -8.35
CA ARG A 86 20.41 -3.34 -9.52
C ARG A 86 19.07 -3.24 -10.24
N MET A 87 17.99 -3.00 -9.50
CA MET A 87 16.67 -2.79 -10.08
C MET A 87 16.64 -1.49 -10.89
N VAL A 88 17.18 -0.42 -10.32
CA VAL A 88 17.32 0.90 -10.97
C VAL A 88 18.09 0.78 -12.27
N GLU A 89 19.31 0.21 -12.23
CA GLU A 89 20.15 0.01 -13.41
C GLU A 89 19.39 -0.70 -14.54
N ARG A 90 18.72 -1.80 -14.21
CA ARG A 90 18.00 -2.60 -15.20
C ARG A 90 16.80 -1.85 -15.77
N VAL A 91 15.96 -1.30 -14.91
CA VAL A 91 14.70 -0.62 -15.28
C VAL A 91 14.95 0.64 -16.10
N HIS A 92 15.96 1.43 -15.71
CA HIS A 92 16.40 2.59 -16.49
C HIS A 92 16.93 2.18 -17.87
N GLY A 93 17.52 0.99 -18.01
CA GLY A 93 18.02 0.44 -19.27
C GLY A 93 16.97 0.36 -20.39
N TRP A 94 15.69 0.15 -20.07
CA TRP A 94 14.60 0.21 -21.05
C TRP A 94 13.79 1.52 -21.02
N GLY A 95 14.20 2.48 -20.20
CA GLY A 95 13.55 3.78 -20.02
C GLY A 95 12.39 3.78 -19.02
N GLY A 96 12.22 2.72 -18.23
CA GLY A 96 11.27 2.69 -17.12
C GLY A 96 11.74 3.52 -15.92
N ARG A 97 10.88 3.64 -14.91
CA ARG A 97 11.15 4.35 -13.66
C ARG A 97 10.99 3.43 -12.45
N VAL A 98 11.80 3.67 -11.42
CA VAL A 98 11.76 2.90 -10.17
C VAL A 98 11.26 3.77 -9.03
N ILE A 99 10.23 3.27 -8.36
CA ILE A 99 9.77 3.79 -7.07
C ILE A 99 10.26 2.80 -6.00
N GLN A 100 10.93 3.27 -4.95
CA GLN A 100 11.35 2.40 -3.86
C GLN A 100 10.44 2.56 -2.63
N ASP A 101 9.95 1.44 -2.12
CA ASP A 101 9.26 1.38 -0.84
C ASP A 101 10.26 1.54 0.32
N VAL A 102 10.01 2.52 1.18
CA VAL A 102 10.85 2.89 2.32
C VAL A 102 10.03 3.13 3.57
N THR A 103 10.59 2.71 4.71
CA THR A 103 9.95 2.76 6.03
C THR A 103 10.73 3.58 7.05
N THR A 104 11.92 4.07 6.69
CA THR A 104 12.82 4.83 7.56
C THR A 104 13.59 5.90 6.76
N MET A 105 14.10 6.93 7.42
CA MET A 105 14.97 7.94 6.79
C MET A 105 16.21 7.31 6.13
N ARG A 106 16.87 6.37 6.80
CA ARG A 106 18.02 5.66 6.24
C ARG A 106 17.67 4.88 4.97
N HIS A 107 16.46 4.32 4.88
CA HIS A 107 16.00 3.66 3.65
C HIS A 107 15.78 4.69 2.53
N ALA A 108 15.20 5.85 2.84
CA ALA A 108 15.02 6.94 1.88
C ALA A 108 16.36 7.46 1.34
N GLU A 109 17.32 7.79 2.21
CA GLU A 109 18.67 8.25 1.85
C GLU A 109 19.36 7.26 0.89
N LYS A 110 19.40 5.97 1.26
CA LYS A 110 20.02 4.94 0.42
C LYS A 110 19.31 4.74 -0.92
N ALA A 111 17.99 4.87 -0.95
CA ALA A 111 17.23 4.75 -2.19
C ALA A 111 17.51 5.93 -3.12
N ILE A 112 17.60 7.15 -2.56
CA ILE A 112 17.98 8.37 -3.30
C ILE A 112 19.39 8.21 -3.88
N ASP A 113 20.35 7.76 -3.07
CA ASP A 113 21.74 7.50 -3.52
C ASP A 113 21.80 6.45 -4.64
N ALA A 114 20.89 5.47 -4.62
CA ALA A 114 20.76 4.45 -5.67
C ALA A 114 20.10 4.97 -6.96
N GLY A 115 19.62 6.21 -6.99
CA GLY A 115 19.08 6.86 -8.20
C GLY A 115 17.61 6.53 -8.50
N VAL A 116 16.79 6.23 -7.49
CA VAL A 116 15.35 6.00 -7.69
C VAL A 116 14.63 7.27 -8.18
N ASP A 117 13.53 7.10 -8.92
CA ASP A 117 12.71 8.20 -9.43
C ASP A 117 11.57 8.58 -8.47
N GLY A 118 11.18 7.63 -7.59
CA GLY A 118 10.11 7.78 -6.62
C GLY A 118 10.42 7.10 -5.29
N LEU A 119 9.81 7.59 -4.21
CA LEU A 119 9.75 6.90 -2.93
C LEU A 119 8.29 6.65 -2.54
N MET A 120 7.96 5.41 -2.20
CA MET A 120 6.74 5.08 -1.48
C MET A 120 7.07 5.07 0.01
N LEU A 121 6.56 6.05 0.75
CA LEU A 121 6.73 6.18 2.19
C LEU A 121 5.67 5.33 2.90
N THR A 122 6.02 4.09 3.24
CA THR A 122 5.14 3.20 4.01
C THR A 122 5.21 3.59 5.48
N CYS A 123 4.27 4.45 5.89
CA CYS A 123 4.21 5.04 7.22
C CYS A 123 3.49 4.14 8.23
N ALA A 124 3.51 4.56 9.50
CA ALA A 124 2.75 3.93 10.57
C ALA A 124 1.26 3.79 10.21
N GLY A 125 0.71 2.60 10.45
CA GLY A 125 -0.69 2.28 10.15
C GLY A 125 -0.93 1.71 8.75
N ALA A 126 0.11 1.42 7.97
CA ALA A 126 0.00 0.64 6.74
C ALA A 126 -0.34 -0.83 7.03
N GLY A 127 -1.04 -1.50 6.11
CA GLY A 127 -1.33 -2.93 6.23
C GLY A 127 -0.15 -3.81 5.84
N GLY A 128 -0.01 -4.98 6.46
CA GLY A 128 1.14 -5.86 6.22
C GLY A 128 2.41 -5.28 6.85
N HIS A 129 3.56 -5.44 6.19
CA HIS A 129 4.82 -4.86 6.69
C HIS A 129 4.71 -3.33 6.71
N SER A 130 4.64 -2.76 7.90
CA SER A 130 4.43 -1.32 8.11
C SER A 130 5.71 -0.66 8.62
N GLY A 131 5.93 0.58 8.22
CA GLY A 131 6.85 1.46 8.94
C GLY A 131 6.27 1.86 10.30
N PHE A 132 7.09 2.51 11.12
CA PHE A 132 6.70 3.03 12.44
C PHE A 132 6.73 4.56 12.50
N LEU A 133 7.28 5.23 11.49
CA LEU A 133 7.31 6.68 11.43
C LEU A 133 5.93 7.22 11.03
N THR A 134 5.49 8.28 11.71
CA THR A 134 4.23 8.95 11.38
C THR A 134 4.38 9.72 10.05
N PRO A 135 3.32 9.80 9.22
CA PRO A 135 3.40 10.57 7.97
C PRO A 135 3.67 12.07 8.24
N PHE A 136 3.12 12.61 9.33
CA PHE A 136 3.29 14.02 9.73
C PHE A 136 4.75 14.44 9.97
N ALA A 137 5.61 13.49 10.37
CA ALA A 137 7.04 13.75 10.54
C ALA A 137 7.86 13.22 9.37
N PHE A 138 7.52 12.04 8.85
CA PHE A 138 8.34 11.36 7.84
C PHE A 138 8.30 12.08 6.49
N VAL A 139 7.11 12.49 6.03
CA VAL A 139 6.97 13.15 4.72
C VAL A 139 7.75 14.47 4.67
N PRO A 140 7.60 15.42 5.62
CA PRO A 140 8.37 16.66 5.59
C PRO A 140 9.87 16.44 5.82
N ALA A 141 10.27 15.41 6.56
CA ALA A 141 11.68 15.08 6.76
C ALA A 141 12.36 14.59 5.47
N VAL A 142 11.69 13.73 4.69
CA VAL A 142 12.19 13.31 3.38
C VAL A 142 12.20 14.47 2.40
N ARG A 143 11.14 15.29 2.37
CA ARG A 143 11.06 16.43 1.45
C ARG A 143 12.16 17.48 1.68
N ARG A 144 12.75 17.57 2.88
CA ARG A 144 13.91 18.43 3.15
C ARG A 144 15.19 18.01 2.42
N ILE A 145 15.29 16.75 2.01
CA ILE A 145 16.50 16.19 1.38
C ILE A 145 16.26 15.76 -0.07
N TRP A 146 15.01 15.76 -0.55
CA TRP A 146 14.69 15.23 -1.88
C TRP A 146 13.37 15.74 -2.46
N ASP A 147 13.41 16.16 -3.72
CA ASP A 147 12.28 16.73 -4.48
C ASP A 147 11.63 15.76 -5.47
N GLY A 148 12.03 14.47 -5.47
CA GLY A 148 11.42 13.47 -6.35
C GLY A 148 10.02 13.03 -5.92
N LEU A 149 9.42 12.09 -6.64
CA LEU A 149 8.04 11.66 -6.42
C LEU A 149 7.86 11.00 -5.05
N LEU A 150 6.98 11.53 -4.20
CA LEU A 150 6.61 10.97 -2.91
C LEU A 150 5.19 10.41 -2.92
N ILE A 151 5.08 9.10 -2.75
CA ILE A 151 3.81 8.40 -2.55
C ILE A 151 3.68 8.08 -1.06
N VAL A 152 2.63 8.57 -0.40
CA VAL A 152 2.43 8.40 1.04
C VAL A 152 1.44 7.27 1.29
N GLY A 153 1.86 6.24 2.01
CA GLY A 153 1.01 5.12 2.41
C GLY A 153 0.91 4.99 3.93
N GLY A 154 -0.22 4.45 4.40
CA GLY A 154 -0.44 4.13 5.81
C GLY A 154 -1.58 4.93 6.44
N GLY A 155 -2.63 4.23 6.90
CA GLY A 155 -3.78 4.86 7.54
C GLY A 155 -4.71 5.68 6.64
N ILE A 156 -4.50 5.68 5.31
CA ILE A 156 -5.32 6.44 4.35
C ILE A 156 -6.41 5.54 3.75
N ALA A 157 -7.66 6.01 3.76
CA ALA A 157 -8.79 5.35 3.11
C ALA A 157 -9.85 6.32 2.53
N ASP A 158 -9.72 7.63 2.74
CA ASP A 158 -10.68 8.64 2.33
C ASP A 158 -10.00 9.89 1.74
N ALA A 159 -10.81 10.83 1.24
CA ALA A 159 -10.31 12.05 0.61
C ALA A 159 -9.58 12.98 1.58
N HIS A 160 -9.93 13.00 2.87
CA HIS A 160 -9.23 13.80 3.87
C HIS A 160 -7.80 13.29 4.09
N GLY A 161 -7.61 11.97 4.15
CA GLY A 161 -6.29 11.37 4.23
C GLY A 161 -5.43 11.69 3.00
N ILE A 162 -6.03 11.71 1.79
CA ILE A 162 -5.35 12.16 0.57
C ILE A 162 -4.93 13.63 0.69
N ALA A 163 -5.86 14.52 1.04
CA ALA A 163 -5.57 15.95 1.19
C ALA A 163 -4.48 16.21 2.23
N ALA A 164 -4.50 15.49 3.36
CA ALA A 164 -3.46 15.58 4.38
C ALA A 164 -2.08 15.13 3.87
N ALA A 165 -2.02 14.01 3.13
CA ALA A 165 -0.77 13.54 2.53
C ALA A 165 -0.17 14.56 1.56
N LEU A 166 -1.01 15.18 0.72
CA LEU A 166 -0.59 16.24 -0.20
C LEU A 166 -0.12 17.49 0.56
N ALA A 167 -0.86 17.92 1.60
CA ALA A 167 -0.51 19.07 2.42
C ALA A 167 0.82 18.90 3.16
N LEU A 168 1.20 17.66 3.50
CA LEU A 168 2.50 17.34 4.11
C LEU A 168 3.68 17.39 3.12
N GLY A 169 3.41 17.56 1.83
CA GLY A 169 4.41 17.58 0.76
C GLY A 169 4.56 16.26 0.00
N GLY A 170 3.62 15.32 0.17
CA GLY A 170 3.48 14.16 -0.71
C GLY A 170 2.87 14.56 -2.05
N ASP A 171 3.09 13.73 -3.07
CA ASP A 171 2.55 13.93 -4.43
C ASP A 171 1.36 13.01 -4.71
N LEU A 172 1.37 11.83 -4.10
CA LEU A 172 0.32 10.81 -4.23
C LEU A 172 0.04 10.16 -2.88
N ALA A 173 -1.16 9.60 -2.74
CA ALA A 173 -1.53 8.76 -1.60
C ALA A 173 -1.73 7.30 -2.03
N CYS A 174 -1.35 6.36 -1.17
CA CYS A 174 -1.51 4.93 -1.39
C CYS A 174 -2.49 4.33 -0.38
N MET A 175 -3.56 3.71 -0.88
CA MET A 175 -4.63 3.14 -0.08
C MET A 175 -4.70 1.63 -0.28
N GLY A 176 -3.96 0.86 0.50
CA GLY A 176 -4.02 -0.61 0.42
C GLY A 176 -5.37 -1.15 0.88
N THR A 177 -5.65 -0.99 2.17
CA THR A 177 -6.81 -1.60 2.84
C THR A 177 -8.17 -1.19 2.24
N ARG A 178 -8.34 0.07 1.82
CA ARG A 178 -9.57 0.53 1.14
C ARG A 178 -9.85 -0.23 -0.14
N PHE A 179 -8.83 -0.48 -0.96
CA PHE A 179 -8.96 -1.25 -2.21
C PHE A 179 -8.95 -2.77 -2.01
N ILE A 180 -8.64 -3.27 -0.80
CA ILE A 180 -8.95 -4.67 -0.46
C ILE A 180 -10.47 -4.82 -0.26
N ALA A 181 -11.13 -3.83 0.34
CA ALA A 181 -12.58 -3.81 0.57
C ALA A 181 -13.38 -3.38 -0.68
N THR A 182 -13.09 -4.01 -1.83
CA THR A 182 -13.85 -3.86 -3.08
C THR A 182 -14.06 -5.24 -3.72
N PRO A 183 -15.14 -5.46 -4.49
CA PRO A 183 -15.44 -6.76 -5.10
C PRO A 183 -14.39 -7.25 -6.10
N GLU A 184 -13.59 -6.36 -6.69
CA GLU A 184 -12.55 -6.65 -7.66
C GLU A 184 -11.27 -7.21 -7.01
N SER A 185 -11.11 -7.02 -5.70
CA SER A 185 -9.97 -7.52 -4.94
C SER A 185 -9.86 -9.04 -5.00
N GLY A 186 -8.64 -9.56 -5.17
CA GLY A 186 -8.37 -10.99 -5.28
C GLY A 186 -8.48 -11.78 -3.98
N VAL A 187 -8.81 -11.11 -2.86
CA VAL A 187 -8.96 -11.77 -1.56
C VAL A 187 -10.29 -12.53 -1.46
N THR A 188 -10.41 -13.35 -0.42
CA THR A 188 -11.66 -14.06 -0.11
C THR A 188 -12.74 -13.08 0.37
N GLY A 189 -14.01 -13.46 0.25
CA GLY A 189 -15.12 -12.69 0.84
C GLY A 189 -14.91 -12.46 2.34
N ALA A 190 -14.49 -13.50 3.07
CA ALA A 190 -14.20 -13.41 4.50
C ALA A 190 -13.17 -12.31 4.84
N HIS A 191 -12.12 -12.13 4.04
CA HIS A 191 -11.14 -11.05 4.26
C HIS A 191 -11.76 -9.68 4.03
N ARG A 192 -12.52 -9.48 2.94
CA ARG A 192 -13.20 -8.20 2.67
C ARG A 192 -14.22 -7.85 3.75
N ASP A 193 -15.06 -8.81 4.10
CA ASP A 193 -16.13 -8.65 5.10
C ASP A 193 -15.54 -8.36 6.49
N MET A 194 -14.37 -8.90 6.80
CA MET A 194 -13.67 -8.59 8.04
C MET A 194 -13.14 -7.15 8.04
N ILE A 195 -12.57 -6.66 6.93
CA ILE A 195 -12.12 -5.27 6.82
C ILE A 195 -13.27 -4.28 7.06
N ALA A 196 -14.44 -4.52 6.45
CA ALA A 196 -15.61 -3.64 6.60
C ALA A 196 -16.28 -3.70 7.98
N ARG A 197 -15.88 -4.64 8.84
CA ARG A 197 -16.48 -4.84 10.18
C ARG A 197 -15.56 -4.44 11.32
N VAL A 198 -14.25 -4.58 11.17
CA VAL A 198 -13.29 -4.42 12.27
C VAL A 198 -12.87 -2.96 12.47
N GLY A 199 -12.88 -2.50 13.72
CA GLY A 199 -12.32 -1.20 14.09
C GLY A 199 -10.79 -1.20 14.14
N MET A 200 -10.18 -0.02 14.13
CA MET A 200 -8.72 0.14 14.10
C MET A 200 -7.99 -0.49 15.30
N ASP A 201 -8.63 -0.55 16.48
CA ASP A 201 -8.08 -1.19 17.69
C ASP A 201 -7.95 -2.72 17.58
N ARG A 202 -8.53 -3.32 16.53
CA ARG A 202 -8.38 -4.73 16.19
C ARG A 202 -7.16 -5.01 15.31
N ILE A 203 -6.36 -3.99 14.98
CA ILE A 203 -5.09 -4.19 14.26
C ILE A 203 -3.97 -4.43 15.27
N VAL A 204 -3.20 -5.50 15.05
CA VAL A 204 -2.08 -5.89 15.90
C VAL A 204 -0.79 -6.01 15.10
N VAL A 205 0.30 -5.46 15.64
CA VAL A 205 1.64 -5.63 15.08
C VAL A 205 2.23 -6.93 15.60
N SER A 206 2.66 -7.82 14.71
CA SER A 206 3.36 -9.04 15.11
C SER A 206 4.27 -9.58 14.01
N ALA A 207 5.43 -10.11 14.43
CA ALA A 207 6.35 -10.85 13.56
C ALA A 207 6.12 -12.37 13.63
N ALA A 208 5.19 -12.85 14.48
CA ALA A 208 4.99 -14.27 14.73
C ALA A 208 4.58 -15.06 13.48
N MET A 209 3.84 -14.43 12.56
CA MET A 209 3.29 -15.10 11.39
C MET A 209 4.34 -15.36 10.30
N ASN A 210 5.24 -14.40 10.07
CA ASN A 210 6.10 -14.39 8.88
C ASN A 210 7.58 -14.08 9.18
N GLY A 211 7.92 -13.74 10.43
CA GLY A 211 9.27 -13.37 10.89
C GLY A 211 9.63 -11.89 10.78
N VAL A 212 8.75 -11.03 10.26
CA VAL A 212 8.99 -9.59 10.14
C VAL A 212 7.74 -8.83 10.64
N PRO A 213 7.89 -7.80 11.50
CA PRO A 213 6.74 -7.06 12.00
C PRO A 213 5.78 -6.61 10.90
N ALA A 214 4.51 -6.99 11.04
CA ALA A 214 3.44 -6.63 10.14
C ALA A 214 2.15 -6.38 10.92
N ASN A 215 1.26 -5.59 10.34
CA ASN A 215 -0.09 -5.33 10.84
C ASN A 215 -1.05 -6.43 10.37
N TRP A 216 -1.75 -7.01 11.33
CA TRP A 216 -2.69 -8.13 11.17
C TRP A 216 -4.03 -7.79 11.80
N ILE A 217 -5.10 -8.36 11.24
CA ILE A 217 -6.42 -8.27 11.85
C ILE A 217 -6.49 -9.32 12.96
N ARG A 218 -6.65 -8.86 14.20
CA ARG A 218 -6.73 -9.69 15.40
C ARG A 218 -7.73 -10.84 15.27
N ASP A 219 -8.91 -10.56 14.76
CA ASP A 219 -9.99 -11.54 14.59
C ASP A 219 -9.55 -12.74 13.73
N SER A 220 -8.80 -12.51 12.65
CA SER A 220 -8.29 -13.60 11.81
C SER A 220 -7.19 -14.44 12.48
N ILE A 221 -6.49 -13.88 13.47
CA ILE A 221 -5.52 -14.64 14.29
C ILE A 221 -6.28 -15.55 15.25
N GLU A 222 -7.33 -15.02 15.89
CA GLU A 222 -8.22 -15.76 16.80
C GLU A 222 -8.95 -16.89 16.05
N ASP A 223 -9.49 -16.61 14.86
CA ASP A 223 -10.13 -17.60 13.97
C ASP A 223 -9.16 -18.73 13.54
N ALA A 224 -7.86 -18.41 13.41
CA ALA A 224 -6.83 -19.39 13.12
C ALA A 224 -6.41 -20.23 14.35
N GLY A 225 -7.01 -20.01 15.52
CA GLY A 225 -6.71 -20.73 16.75
C GLY A 225 -5.45 -20.26 17.47
N LEU A 226 -4.99 -19.04 17.20
CA LEU A 226 -3.87 -18.41 17.89
C LEU A 226 -4.38 -17.35 18.88
N ASP A 227 -3.67 -17.17 20.00
CA ASP A 227 -3.95 -16.09 20.95
C ASP A 227 -3.03 -14.88 20.68
N PRO A 228 -3.56 -13.75 20.21
CA PRO A 228 -2.78 -12.53 19.95
C PRO A 228 -2.04 -12.00 21.19
N ALA A 229 -2.55 -12.26 22.40
CA ALA A 229 -1.94 -11.78 23.65
C ALA A 229 -0.67 -12.57 24.02
N THR A 230 -0.50 -13.78 23.50
CA THR A 230 0.64 -14.66 23.82
C THR A 230 1.53 -14.93 22.61
N LEU A 231 1.40 -14.18 21.52
CA LEU A 231 2.25 -14.35 20.33
C LEU A 231 3.72 -14.08 20.67
N PRO A 232 4.66 -14.93 20.24
CA PRO A 232 6.08 -14.66 20.42
C PRO A 232 6.54 -13.48 19.56
N ALA A 233 7.63 -12.83 19.98
CA ALA A 233 8.23 -11.71 19.25
C ALA A 233 8.89 -12.12 17.91
N THR A 234 9.09 -13.42 17.70
CA THR A 234 9.72 -13.99 16.50
C THR A 234 8.78 -14.97 15.81
N ARG A 235 9.11 -15.36 14.58
CA ARG A 235 8.31 -16.33 13.81
C ARG A 235 8.01 -17.59 14.61
N THR A 236 6.75 -18.02 14.59
CA THR A 236 6.28 -19.28 15.17
C THR A 236 5.74 -20.20 14.08
N THR A 237 5.60 -21.48 14.42
CA THR A 237 4.95 -22.47 13.56
C THR A 237 3.45 -22.15 13.50
N MET A 238 2.92 -22.08 12.28
CA MET A 238 1.49 -21.89 12.06
C MET A 238 0.73 -23.19 12.34
N PRO A 239 -0.53 -23.11 12.82
CA PRO A 239 -1.41 -24.27 12.91
C PRO A 239 -1.49 -25.04 11.60
N GLU A 240 -1.77 -26.34 11.67
CA GLU A 240 -1.80 -27.19 10.49
C GLU A 240 -2.78 -26.63 9.44
N GLY A 241 -2.29 -26.48 8.21
CA GLY A 241 -3.10 -25.97 7.11
C GLY A 241 -3.38 -24.47 7.17
N VAL A 242 -2.87 -23.69 8.13
CA VAL A 242 -2.97 -22.21 8.20
C VAL A 242 -1.77 -21.56 7.53
N ARG A 243 -2.02 -20.52 6.71
CA ARG A 243 -1.00 -19.74 6.02
C ARG A 243 -1.21 -18.24 6.22
N PRO A 244 -0.16 -17.48 6.59
CA PRO A 244 -0.21 -16.02 6.65
C PRO A 244 -0.67 -15.42 5.32
N TRP A 245 -1.45 -14.34 5.37
CA TRP A 245 -2.09 -13.65 4.25
C TRP A 245 -3.13 -14.44 3.44
N ARG A 246 -3.25 -15.77 3.64
CA ARG A 246 -4.35 -16.56 3.08
C ARG A 246 -5.47 -16.76 4.09
N ASP A 247 -5.12 -17.12 5.33
CA ASP A 247 -6.07 -17.41 6.40
C ASP A 247 -5.96 -16.42 7.57
N ILE A 248 -4.76 -15.85 7.78
CA ILE A 248 -4.54 -14.74 8.71
C ILE A 248 -4.38 -13.46 7.90
N PHE A 249 -5.31 -12.53 8.09
CA PHE A 249 -5.48 -11.37 7.24
C PHE A 249 -4.67 -10.17 7.73
N SER A 250 -4.17 -9.38 6.78
CA SER A 250 -3.55 -8.08 7.06
C SER A 250 -4.48 -6.94 6.67
N ALA A 251 -4.43 -5.87 7.45
CA ALA A 251 -5.00 -4.58 7.13
C ALA A 251 -4.25 -3.47 7.88
N GLY A 252 -4.36 -2.22 7.42
CA GLY A 252 -3.83 -1.04 8.10
C GLY A 252 -4.83 -0.45 9.08
N HIS A 253 -4.43 0.60 9.81
CA HIS A 253 -5.32 1.29 10.74
C HIS A 253 -6.51 1.97 10.06
N SER A 254 -6.46 2.14 8.74
CA SER A 254 -7.57 2.69 7.97
C SER A 254 -8.81 1.81 7.91
N VAL A 255 -8.77 0.57 8.43
CA VAL A 255 -10.00 -0.24 8.64
C VAL A 255 -11.07 0.53 9.42
N GLY A 256 -10.68 1.40 10.35
CA GLY A 256 -11.64 2.21 11.12
C GLY A 256 -12.39 3.27 10.31
N LEU A 257 -12.06 3.43 9.02
CA LEU A 257 -12.69 4.37 8.09
C LEU A 257 -13.40 3.64 6.93
N ILE A 258 -13.56 2.32 7.04
CA ILE A 258 -14.10 1.47 5.97
C ILE A 258 -15.26 0.66 6.54
N ASP A 259 -16.48 1.00 6.16
CA ASP A 259 -17.73 0.39 6.63
C ASP A 259 -18.54 -0.27 5.49
N ASP A 260 -18.02 -0.25 4.28
CA ASP A 260 -18.68 -0.74 3.07
C ASP A 260 -17.75 -1.58 2.17
N ILE A 261 -18.37 -2.33 1.25
CA ILE A 261 -17.69 -3.06 0.18
C ILE A 261 -18.37 -2.63 -1.13
N VAL A 262 -17.77 -1.64 -1.79
CA VAL A 262 -18.29 -1.05 -3.01
C VAL A 262 -17.27 -1.21 -4.16
N PRO A 263 -17.72 -1.25 -5.42
CA PRO A 263 -16.86 -1.21 -6.60
C PRO A 263 -15.79 -0.12 -6.55
N VAL A 264 -14.67 -0.36 -7.23
CA VAL A 264 -13.57 0.63 -7.34
C VAL A 264 -14.05 1.94 -7.95
N GLU A 265 -14.96 1.89 -8.92
CA GLU A 265 -15.52 3.09 -9.55
C GLU A 265 -16.21 3.99 -8.52
N ASP A 266 -17.06 3.42 -7.66
CA ASP A 266 -17.78 4.15 -6.63
C ASP A 266 -16.81 4.76 -5.60
N VAL A 267 -15.76 4.01 -5.22
CA VAL A 267 -14.70 4.55 -4.35
C VAL A 267 -14.02 5.74 -5.01
N ALA A 268 -13.63 5.61 -6.28
CA ALA A 268 -12.91 6.64 -7.01
C ALA A 268 -13.76 7.91 -7.18
N GLU A 269 -15.02 7.76 -7.60
CA GLU A 269 -15.96 8.87 -7.75
C GLU A 269 -16.16 9.62 -6.43
N SER A 270 -16.38 8.89 -5.34
CA SER A 270 -16.54 9.47 -4.00
C SER A 270 -15.29 10.24 -3.55
N LEU A 271 -14.10 9.67 -3.76
CA LEU A 271 -12.84 10.32 -3.42
C LEU A 271 -12.62 11.60 -4.23
N ILE A 272 -12.85 11.56 -5.55
CA ILE A 272 -12.67 12.71 -6.44
C ILE A 272 -13.65 13.81 -6.07
N ALA A 273 -14.93 13.48 -5.92
CA ALA A 273 -15.96 14.45 -5.57
C ALA A 273 -15.67 15.13 -4.21
N THR A 274 -15.30 14.33 -3.21
CA THR A 274 -14.98 14.85 -1.87
C THR A 274 -13.71 15.70 -1.93
N LEU A 275 -12.63 15.21 -2.54
CA LEU A 275 -11.36 15.93 -2.63
C LEU A 275 -11.51 17.28 -3.36
N ALA A 276 -12.30 17.34 -4.43
CA ALA A 276 -12.57 18.59 -5.14
C ALA A 276 -13.36 19.61 -4.28
N SER A 277 -14.13 19.13 -3.31
CA SER A 277 -14.86 19.96 -2.34
C SER A 277 -14.04 20.34 -1.09
N LEU A 278 -12.86 19.71 -0.90
CA LEU A 278 -11.99 20.02 0.22
C LEU A 278 -11.25 21.34 -0.07
N LEU A 279 -11.85 22.45 0.40
CA LEU A 279 -11.31 23.79 0.82
C LEU A 279 -12.21 24.95 0.32
N PRO A 280 -12.41 26.10 1.05
CA PRO A 280 -11.82 26.63 2.32
C PRO A 280 -12.89 26.82 3.45
N GLU A 281 -12.69 27.30 4.69
CA GLU A 281 -11.72 28.13 5.44
C GLU A 281 -11.55 27.48 6.84
N ALA A 282 -10.38 27.60 7.47
CA ALA A 282 -10.15 26.93 8.75
C ALA A 282 -10.99 27.58 9.88
N GLN A 283 -12.19 27.07 10.13
CA GLN A 283 -13.13 27.54 11.17
C GLN A 283 -12.66 27.22 12.60
N TRP A 284 -11.41 26.80 12.82
CA TRP A 284 -10.92 26.43 14.14
C TRP A 284 -11.10 27.56 15.17
N ARG A 285 -11.00 28.84 14.75
CA ARG A 285 -11.27 29.98 15.63
C ARG A 285 -12.73 30.05 16.06
N GLN A 286 -13.67 29.92 15.12
CA GLN A 286 -15.09 29.87 15.43
C GLN A 286 -15.41 28.67 16.33
N ARG A 287 -14.85 27.50 16.01
CA ARG A 287 -15.02 26.29 16.82
C ARG A 287 -14.51 26.45 18.25
N LEU A 288 -13.38 27.13 18.43
CA LEU A 288 -12.87 27.45 19.76
C LEU A 288 -13.78 28.41 20.53
N CYS A 289 -14.33 29.44 19.88
CA CYS A 289 -15.29 30.35 20.50
C CYS A 289 -16.57 29.62 20.96
N GLU A 290 -17.09 28.69 20.15
CA GLU A 290 -18.26 27.87 20.51
C GLU A 290 -17.99 26.94 21.70
N LEU A 291 -16.76 26.43 21.83
CA LEU A 291 -16.37 25.57 22.95
C LEU A 291 -16.28 26.36 24.26
N ASP A 292 -15.75 27.60 24.24
CA ASP A 292 -15.67 28.45 25.43
C ASP A 292 -17.05 28.70 26.06
N GLU A 293 -18.07 28.96 25.23
CA GLU A 293 -19.45 29.11 25.69
C GLU A 293 -20.07 27.82 26.27
N GLN A 294 -19.62 26.65 25.80
CA GLN A 294 -20.08 25.34 26.31
C GLN A 294 -19.31 24.86 27.54
N TRP A 295 -18.03 25.21 27.67
CA TRP A 295 -17.14 24.77 28.75
C TRP A 295 -17.26 25.64 30.01
N MET A 296 -17.84 26.83 29.89
CA MET A 296 -18.16 27.72 31.03
C MET A 296 -19.54 27.48 31.67
N ARG A 297 -20.34 26.50 31.19
CA ARG A 297 -21.59 26.05 31.83
C ARG A 297 -21.36 24.83 32.70
#